data_AF-A0A0G0BFE8-F1
#
_entry.id   AF-A0A0G0BFE8-F1
#
_cell.length_a   1.000
_cell.length_b   1.000
_cell.length_c   1.000
_cell.angle_alpha   90.00
_cell.angle_beta   90.00
_cell.angle_gamma   90.00
#
_symmetry.space_group_name_H-M   'P 1'
#
loop_
_entity.id
_entity.type
_entity.pdbx_description
1 polymer ?
#
loop_
_entity_poly.entity_id
_entity_poly.type
_entity_poly.pdbx_seq_one_letter_code
_entity_poly.pdbx_strand_id
1 'polypeptide(L)'
;MNDDKCNHEKESGDLCAVCGATIRERCPECGEMELVTRKVCQTKLSEAISNRIQSAEKARENFQSRVQKYIEYSIFIIWLSSIIIGYPVAFFMSSLPITISGILICLPFFLPFFLVFIVTPIILIFWTIIYLALCSLGICSLNQWKEKGAMVVILKS
;
A
#
# COMPACT_ATOMS: atom_id res chain seq x y z
N MET A 1 21.91 -15.87 38.89
CA MET A 1 23.08 -15.37 38.14
C MET A 1 22.67 -14.03 37.55
N ASN A 2 23.32 -12.96 38.00
CA ASN A 2 23.09 -11.56 37.63
C ASN A 2 24.43 -11.07 37.07
N ASP A 3 24.61 -11.15 35.75
CA ASP A 3 25.93 -10.97 35.12
C ASP A 3 26.21 -9.52 34.66
N ASP A 4 25.42 -8.53 35.09
CA ASP A 4 25.54 -7.13 34.66
C ASP A 4 26.10 -6.16 35.73
N LYS A 5 26.54 -6.65 36.90
CA LYS A 5 27.11 -5.76 37.94
C LYS A 5 28.63 -5.64 37.79
N CYS A 6 29.07 -4.55 37.16
CA CYS A 6 30.39 -4.01 37.43
C CYS A 6 30.46 -3.68 38.95
N ASN A 7 31.24 -4.42 39.74
CA ASN A 7 31.37 -4.19 41.19
C ASN A 7 32.37 -3.05 41.53
N HIS A 8 32.63 -2.13 40.60
CA HIS A 8 33.60 -1.06 40.79
C HIS A 8 32.87 0.26 41.10
N GLU A 9 33.16 0.87 42.25
CA GLU A 9 32.52 2.13 42.73
C GLU A 9 32.83 3.37 41.88
N LYS A 10 33.73 3.27 40.88
CA LYS A 10 34.11 4.40 40.02
C LYS A 10 33.35 4.33 38.70
N GLU A 11 32.16 4.93 38.69
CA GLU A 11 31.39 5.20 37.49
C GLU A 11 31.81 6.55 36.90
N SER A 12 32.09 6.59 35.60
CA SER A 12 32.48 7.81 34.86
C SER A 12 31.60 7.92 33.61
N GLY A 13 30.40 8.48 33.78
CA GLY A 13 29.42 8.55 32.70
C GLY A 13 28.83 7.17 32.38
N ASP A 14 28.73 6.82 31.10
CA ASP A 14 27.99 5.64 30.61
C ASP A 14 28.78 4.32 30.69
N LEU A 15 30.04 4.40 31.11
CA LEU A 15 30.99 3.30 31.11
C LEU A 15 31.60 3.19 32.51
N CYS A 16 31.80 1.95 32.96
CA CYS A 16 32.53 1.67 34.18
C CYS A 16 33.99 2.10 33.95
N ALA A 17 34.52 3.05 34.75
CA ALA A 17 35.85 3.65 34.51
C ALA A 17 37.00 2.64 34.61
N VAL A 18 36.73 1.47 35.19
CA VAL A 18 37.71 0.41 35.48
C VAL A 18 37.71 -0.69 34.42
N CYS A 19 36.54 -1.13 33.96
CA CYS A 19 36.44 -2.24 33.00
C CYS A 19 35.88 -1.85 31.62
N GLY A 20 35.44 -0.61 31.45
CA GLY A 20 34.83 -0.13 30.20
C GLY A 20 33.48 -0.77 29.87
N ALA A 21 32.87 -1.51 30.81
CA ALA A 21 31.54 -2.08 30.61
C ALA A 21 30.49 -0.97 30.59
N THR A 22 29.53 -1.07 29.67
CA THR A 22 28.40 -0.13 29.56
C THR A 22 27.47 -0.31 30.75
N ILE A 23 27.15 0.80 31.42
CA ILE A 23 26.28 0.79 32.60
C ILE A 23 24.83 0.77 32.11
N ARG A 24 24.07 -0.22 32.58
CA ARG A 24 22.63 -0.35 32.31
C ARG A 24 21.85 -0.07 33.58
N GLU A 25 20.90 0.85 33.52
CA GLU A 25 19.97 1.12 34.60
C GLU A 25 18.59 0.54 34.29
N ARG A 26 17.84 0.30 35.36
CA ARG A 26 16.46 -0.13 35.21
C ARG A 26 15.59 1.05 34.79
N CYS A 27 14.93 0.91 33.65
CA CYS A 27 14.00 1.93 33.22
C CYS A 27 12.79 2.04 34.18
N PRO A 28 12.38 3.24 34.60
CA PRO A 28 11.18 3.45 35.42
C PRO A 28 9.85 3.21 34.69
N GLU A 29 9.81 3.30 33.36
CA GLU A 29 8.59 3.14 32.56
C GLU A 29 8.29 1.70 32.14
N CYS A 30 9.34 0.96 31.76
CA CYS A 30 9.24 -0.38 31.17
C CYS A 30 9.89 -1.47 32.03
N GLY A 31 10.67 -1.10 33.06
CA GLY A 31 11.24 -2.04 34.03
C GLY A 31 12.40 -2.90 33.52
N GLU A 32 12.79 -2.76 32.26
CA GLU A 32 13.93 -3.44 31.64
C GLU A 32 15.25 -2.69 31.89
N MET A 33 16.37 -3.42 31.82
CA MET A 33 17.72 -2.86 31.95
C MET A 33 18.14 -2.21 30.63
N GLU A 34 18.21 -0.88 30.58
CA GLU A 34 18.58 -0.11 29.40
C GLU A 34 19.76 0.84 29.70
N LEU A 35 20.38 1.39 28.65
CA LEU A 35 21.51 2.32 28.81
C LEU A 35 21.10 3.61 29.52
N VAL A 36 21.91 4.05 30.48
CA VAL A 36 21.66 5.22 31.35
C VAL A 36 21.42 6.52 30.57
N THR A 37 22.00 6.68 29.39
CA THR A 37 21.86 7.92 28.59
C THR A 37 20.65 8.00 27.68
N ARG A 38 19.78 6.99 27.65
CA ARG A 38 18.64 7.04 26.74
C ARG A 38 17.70 8.19 27.18
N LYS A 39 17.23 8.99 26.21
CA LYS A 39 16.20 10.02 26.45
C LYS A 39 14.76 9.47 26.41
N VAL A 40 14.56 8.24 25.90
CA VAL A 40 13.24 7.65 25.61
C VAL A 40 13.29 6.13 25.83
N CYS A 41 12.21 5.50 26.35
CA CYS A 41 12.10 4.04 26.45
C CYS A 41 12.14 3.35 25.09
N GLN A 42 13.16 2.51 24.87
CA GLN A 42 13.29 1.77 23.62
C GLN A 42 12.14 0.77 23.46
N THR A 43 11.70 0.10 24.53
CA THR A 43 10.58 -0.84 24.48
C THR A 43 9.25 -0.15 24.15
N LYS A 44 8.92 0.98 24.78
CA LYS A 44 7.71 1.74 24.39
C LYS A 44 7.82 2.34 22.99
N LEU A 45 9.02 2.74 22.58
CA LEU A 45 9.24 3.27 21.23
C LEU A 45 9.02 2.17 20.18
N SER A 46 9.57 0.98 20.40
CA SER A 46 9.41 -0.16 19.50
C SER A 46 7.96 -0.67 19.48
N GLU A 47 7.27 -0.66 20.62
CA GLU A 47 5.84 -0.97 20.71
C GLU A 47 4.96 0.07 20.01
N ALA A 48 5.28 1.37 20.13
CA ALA A 48 4.56 2.42 19.40
C ALA A 48 4.80 2.31 17.88
N ILE A 49 6.00 1.93 17.46
CA ILE A 49 6.34 1.71 16.04
C ILE A 49 5.62 0.46 15.51
N SER A 50 5.64 -0.65 16.25
CA SER A 50 4.99 -1.89 15.83
C SER A 50 3.47 -1.72 15.73
N ASN A 51 2.83 -1.04 16.68
CA ASN A 51 1.41 -0.72 16.64
C ASN A 51 1.04 0.13 15.42
N ARG A 52 1.90 1.11 15.05
CA ARG A 52 1.69 1.90 13.81
C ARG A 52 1.82 1.05 12.56
N ILE A 53 2.83 0.17 12.49
CA ILE A 53 3.01 -0.75 11.36
C ILE A 53 1.80 -1.69 11.23
N GLN A 54 1.35 -2.29 12.33
CA GLN A 54 0.21 -3.20 12.34
C GLN A 54 -1.10 -2.48 11.95
N SER A 55 -1.27 -1.22 12.37
CA SER A 55 -2.42 -0.40 11.95
C SER A 55 -2.41 -0.10 10.45
N ALA A 56 -1.22 0.14 9.87
CA ALA A 56 -1.06 0.39 8.44
C ALA A 56 -1.27 -0.89 7.60
N GLU A 57 -0.82 -2.05 8.11
CA GLU A 57 -1.06 -3.35 7.47
C GLU A 57 -2.55 -3.69 7.41
N LYS A 58 -3.27 -3.53 8.53
CA LYS A 58 -4.74 -3.72 8.54
C LYS A 58 -5.46 -2.80 7.55
N ALA A 59 -5.02 -1.54 7.45
CA ALA A 59 -5.57 -0.61 6.46
C ALA A 59 -5.28 -1.07 5.02
N ARG A 60 -4.09 -1.62 4.77
CA ARG A 60 -3.67 -2.14 3.46
C ARG A 60 -4.46 -3.38 3.04
N GLU A 61 -4.67 -4.34 3.95
CA GLU A 61 -5.47 -5.54 3.67
C GLU A 61 -6.92 -5.17 3.31
N ASN A 62 -7.53 -4.26 4.09
CA ASN A 62 -8.88 -3.79 3.82
C ASN A 62 -8.95 -3.07 2.46
N PHE A 63 -7.95 -2.25 2.13
CA PHE A 63 -7.86 -1.59 0.83
C PHE A 63 -7.70 -2.58 -0.32
N GLN A 64 -6.79 -3.56 -0.20
CA GLN A 64 -6.57 -4.57 -1.24
C GLN A 64 -7.83 -5.39 -1.50
N SER A 65 -8.54 -5.82 -0.44
CA SER A 65 -9.80 -6.57 -0.59
C SER A 65 -10.89 -5.78 -1.31
N ARG A 66 -10.97 -4.45 -1.10
CA ARG A 66 -11.91 -3.58 -1.81
C ARG A 66 -11.54 -3.42 -3.27
N VAL A 67 -10.27 -3.14 -3.56
CA VAL A 67 -9.78 -2.99 -4.93
C VAL A 67 -9.99 -4.27 -5.74
N GLN A 68 -9.71 -5.43 -5.15
CA GLN A 68 -9.92 -6.71 -5.80
C GLN A 68 -11.40 -6.91 -6.20
N LYS A 69 -12.35 -6.62 -5.30
CA LYS A 69 -13.79 -6.70 -5.61
C LYS A 69 -14.19 -5.73 -6.72
N TYR A 70 -13.62 -4.53 -6.76
CA TYR A 70 -13.87 -3.57 -7.85
C TYR A 70 -13.35 -4.06 -9.20
N ILE A 71 -12.19 -4.71 -9.22
CA ILE A 71 -11.61 -5.30 -10.44
C ILE A 71 -12.48 -6.46 -10.94
N GLU A 72 -12.91 -7.35 -10.04
CA GLU A 72 -13.79 -8.46 -10.40
C GLU A 72 -15.14 -7.94 -10.95
N TYR A 73 -15.71 -6.93 -10.31
CA TYR A 73 -16.97 -6.31 -10.75
C TYR A 73 -16.83 -5.57 -12.09
N SER A 74 -15.72 -4.88 -12.33
CA SER A 74 -15.50 -4.16 -13.58
C SER A 74 -15.34 -5.12 -14.76
N ILE A 75 -14.59 -6.21 -14.58
CA ILE A 75 -14.47 -7.29 -15.57
C ILE A 75 -15.84 -7.89 -15.88
N PHE A 76 -16.65 -8.15 -14.86
CA PHE A 76 -18.00 -8.69 -15.02
C PHE A 76 -18.91 -7.73 -15.81
N ILE A 77 -18.90 -6.43 -15.49
CA ILE A 77 -19.67 -5.43 -16.23
C ILE A 77 -19.23 -5.36 -17.70
N ILE A 78 -17.93 -5.34 -17.96
CA ILE A 78 -17.40 -5.29 -19.33
C ILE A 78 -17.85 -6.52 -20.13
N TRP A 79 -17.78 -7.70 -19.53
CA TRP A 79 -18.23 -8.94 -20.17
C TRP A 79 -19.75 -8.91 -20.43
N LEU A 80 -20.56 -8.52 -19.43
CA LEU A 80 -22.02 -8.45 -19.55
C LEU A 80 -22.45 -7.42 -20.61
N SER A 81 -21.83 -6.25 -20.62
CA SER A 81 -22.12 -5.20 -21.61
C SER A 81 -21.76 -5.66 -23.03
N SER A 82 -20.67 -6.40 -23.20
CA SER A 82 -20.28 -6.99 -24.49
C SER A 82 -21.34 -7.96 -25.02
N ILE A 83 -21.98 -8.75 -24.14
CA ILE A 83 -23.06 -9.65 -24.53
C ILE A 83 -24.34 -8.87 -24.87
N ILE A 84 -24.74 -7.94 -24.00
CA ILE A 84 -26.00 -7.18 -24.14
C ILE A 84 -26.00 -6.37 -25.44
N ILE A 85 -24.86 -5.80 -25.86
CA ILE A 85 -24.77 -5.04 -27.11
C ILE A 85 -24.34 -5.90 -28.29
N GLY A 86 -23.41 -6.83 -28.08
CA GLY A 86 -22.90 -7.68 -29.16
C GLY A 86 -23.98 -8.57 -29.76
N TYR A 87 -24.90 -9.09 -28.94
CA TYR A 87 -25.95 -9.99 -29.41
C TYR A 87 -26.96 -9.30 -30.34
N PRO A 88 -27.60 -8.16 -29.98
CA PRO A 88 -28.47 -7.42 -30.88
C PRO A 88 -27.77 -6.97 -32.15
N VAL A 89 -26.51 -6.52 -32.05
CA VAL A 89 -25.71 -6.12 -33.21
C VAL A 89 -25.49 -7.29 -34.16
N ALA A 90 -25.04 -8.44 -33.65
CA ALA A 90 -24.80 -9.62 -34.46
C ALA A 90 -26.10 -10.15 -35.09
N PHE A 91 -27.20 -10.16 -34.32
CA PHE A 91 -28.52 -10.54 -34.80
C PHE A 91 -29.02 -9.62 -35.93
N PHE A 92 -28.88 -8.30 -35.75
CA PHE A 92 -29.27 -7.31 -36.76
C PHE A 92 -28.41 -7.40 -38.02
N MET A 93 -27.09 -7.61 -37.88
CA MET A 93 -26.19 -7.80 -39.01
C MET A 93 -26.49 -9.10 -39.78
N SER A 94 -26.90 -10.16 -39.09
CA SER A 94 -27.25 -11.44 -39.72
C SER A 94 -28.56 -11.40 -40.51
N SER A 95 -29.42 -10.41 -40.25
CA SER A 95 -30.73 -10.27 -40.88
C SER A 95 -30.76 -9.27 -42.05
N LEU A 96 -29.67 -8.51 -42.26
CA LEU A 96 -29.56 -7.56 -43.37
C LEU A 96 -28.94 -8.22 -44.61
N PRO A 97 -29.53 -8.03 -45.82
CA PRO A 97 -28.88 -8.44 -47.05
C PRO A 97 -27.60 -7.62 -47.26
N ILE A 98 -26.46 -8.32 -47.41
CA ILE A 98 -25.13 -7.71 -47.59
C ILE A 98 -25.07 -7.02 -48.96
N THR A 99 -25.62 -5.81 -49.02
CA THR A 99 -25.57 -4.92 -50.17
C THR A 99 -24.78 -3.67 -49.78
N ILE A 100 -24.06 -3.07 -50.74
CA ILE A 100 -23.23 -1.87 -50.50
C ILE A 100 -24.05 -0.73 -49.90
N SER A 101 -25.32 -0.59 -50.33
CA SER A 101 -26.28 0.37 -49.78
C SER A 101 -26.63 0.10 -48.31
N GLY A 102 -26.79 -1.17 -47.91
CA GLY A 102 -27.02 -1.55 -46.52
C GLY A 102 -25.87 -1.16 -45.59
N ILE A 103 -24.63 -1.35 -46.04
CA ILE A 103 -23.43 -0.95 -45.28
C ILE A 103 -23.38 0.58 -45.11
N LEU A 104 -23.66 1.34 -46.17
CA LEU A 104 -23.63 2.80 -46.13
C LEU A 104 -24.67 3.39 -45.17
N ILE A 105 -25.86 2.79 -45.09
CA ILE A 105 -26.94 3.20 -44.20
C ILE A 105 -26.63 2.85 -42.74
N CYS A 106 -25.94 1.73 -42.49
CA CYS A 106 -25.60 1.29 -41.13
C CYS A 106 -24.39 2.04 -40.54
N LEU A 107 -23.44 2.49 -41.37
CA LEU A 107 -22.23 3.19 -40.95
C LEU A 107 -22.44 4.33 -39.92
N PRO A 108 -23.38 5.28 -40.12
CA PRO A 108 -23.60 6.37 -39.15
C PRO A 108 -24.19 5.90 -37.81
N PHE A 109 -24.85 4.74 -37.76
CA PHE A 109 -25.35 4.16 -36.51
C PHE A 109 -24.26 3.37 -35.78
N PHE A 110 -23.36 2.72 -36.51
CA PHE A 110 -22.28 1.95 -35.93
C PHE A 110 -21.11 2.81 -35.43
N LEU A 111 -20.79 3.91 -36.11
CA LEU A 111 -19.68 4.80 -35.74
C LEU A 111 -19.76 5.35 -34.29
N PRO A 112 -20.88 5.93 -33.83
CA PRO A 112 -21.00 6.43 -32.46
C PRO A 112 -21.00 5.29 -31.44
N PHE A 113 -21.60 4.15 -31.77
CA PHE A 113 -21.52 2.95 -30.93
C PHE A 113 -20.07 2.52 -30.77
N PHE A 114 -19.32 2.38 -31.86
CA PHE A 114 -17.93 1.95 -31.84
C PHE A 114 -17.05 2.92 -31.01
N LEU A 115 -17.28 4.22 -31.13
CA LEU A 115 -16.59 5.23 -30.34
C LEU A 115 -16.93 5.08 -28.85
N VAL A 116 -18.19 4.95 -28.45
CA VAL A 116 -18.55 4.76 -27.04
C VAL A 116 -17.98 3.44 -26.51
N PHE A 117 -18.09 2.35 -27.27
CA PHE A 117 -17.63 1.03 -26.83
C PHE A 117 -16.12 0.87 -26.76
N ILE A 118 -15.34 1.65 -27.51
CA ILE A 118 -13.88 1.59 -27.44
C ILE A 118 -13.34 2.70 -26.54
N VAL A 119 -13.81 3.93 -26.72
CA VAL A 119 -13.25 5.08 -26.02
C VAL A 119 -13.62 5.06 -24.55
N THR A 120 -14.85 4.68 -24.18
CA THR A 120 -15.27 4.64 -22.76
C THR A 120 -14.47 3.63 -21.92
N PRO A 121 -14.29 2.35 -22.32
CA PRO A 121 -13.45 1.44 -21.53
C PRO A 121 -11.99 1.85 -21.51
N ILE A 122 -11.44 2.42 -22.61
CA ILE A 122 -10.07 2.95 -22.60
C ILE A 122 -9.94 4.08 -21.56
N ILE A 123 -10.88 5.01 -21.51
CA ILE A 123 -10.89 6.10 -20.52
C ILE A 123 -11.00 5.53 -19.10
N LEU A 124 -11.89 4.56 -18.87
CA LEU A 124 -12.05 3.94 -17.55
C LEU A 124 -10.78 3.20 -17.12
N ILE A 125 -10.18 2.41 -18.01
CA ILE A 125 -8.91 1.73 -17.75
C ILE A 125 -7.82 2.74 -17.42
N PHE A 126 -7.70 3.81 -18.21
CA PHE A 126 -6.73 4.88 -17.96
C PHE A 126 -6.91 5.52 -16.58
N TRP A 127 -8.14 5.86 -16.20
CA TRP A 127 -8.43 6.39 -14.86
C TRP A 127 -8.12 5.38 -13.75
N THR A 128 -8.39 4.09 -13.93
CA THR A 128 -8.02 3.07 -12.94
C THR A 128 -6.50 2.94 -12.79
N ILE A 129 -5.73 3.04 -13.88
CA ILE A 129 -4.26 3.00 -13.84
C ILE A 129 -3.73 4.24 -13.12
N ILE A 130 -4.23 5.44 -13.44
CA ILE A 130 -3.86 6.68 -12.74
C ILE A 130 -4.15 6.57 -11.25
N TYR A 131 -5.35 6.08 -10.89
CA TYR A 131 -5.74 5.93 -9.50
C TYR A 131 -4.81 4.96 -8.75
N LEU A 132 -4.50 3.82 -9.36
CA LEU A 132 -3.54 2.85 -8.82
C LEU A 132 -2.13 3.44 -8.67
N ALA A 133 -1.67 4.22 -9.64
CA ALA A 133 -0.37 4.88 -9.60
C ALA A 133 -0.30 5.95 -8.49
N LEU A 134 -1.38 6.72 -8.30
CA LEU A 134 -1.46 7.68 -7.20
C LEU A 134 -1.46 6.98 -5.84
N CYS A 135 -2.18 5.86 -5.71
CA CYS A 135 -2.16 5.05 -4.50
C CYS A 135 -0.77 4.45 -4.23
N SER A 136 -0.09 3.94 -5.25
CA SER A 136 1.26 3.35 -5.08
C SER A 136 2.30 4.41 -4.73
N LEU A 137 2.21 5.61 -5.31
CA LEU A 137 3.04 6.76 -4.91
C LEU A 137 2.82 7.17 -3.46
N GLY A 138 1.56 7.18 -3.00
CA GLY A 138 1.24 7.40 -1.59
C GLY A 138 1.92 6.39 -0.67
N ILE A 139 1.88 5.10 -1.04
CA ILE A 139 2.52 4.01 -0.28
C ILE A 139 4.06 4.13 -0.29
N CYS A 140 4.66 4.43 -1.45
CA CYS A 140 6.11 4.63 -1.55
C CYS A 140 6.58 5.80 -0.70
N SER A 141 5.81 6.89 -0.64
CA SER A 141 6.13 8.01 0.23
C SER A 141 6.21 7.56 1.69
N LEU A 142 5.23 6.80 2.18
CA LEU A 142 5.17 6.29 3.55
C LEU A 142 6.33 5.34 3.88
N ASN A 143 6.78 4.51 2.93
CA ASN A 143 7.93 3.64 3.13
C ASN A 143 9.24 4.44 3.30
N GLN A 144 9.43 5.53 2.55
CA GLN A 144 10.59 6.40 2.77
C GLN A 144 10.58 7.06 4.16
N TRP A 145 9.39 7.40 4.69
CA TRP A 145 9.26 7.88 6.07
C TRP A 145 9.64 6.80 7.09
N LYS A 146 9.31 5.53 6.81
CA LYS A 146 9.69 4.39 7.65
C LYS A 146 11.20 4.17 7.70
N GLU A 147 11.89 4.23 6.55
CA GLU A 147 13.35 4.09 6.48
C GLU A 147 14.08 5.25 7.17
N LYS A 148 13.63 6.49 6.94
CA LYS A 148 14.19 7.66 7.62
C LYS A 148 13.96 7.61 9.13
N GLY A 149 12.80 7.12 9.58
CA GLY A 149 12.52 6.91 11.00
C GLY A 149 13.39 5.82 11.63
N ALA A 150 13.61 4.70 10.92
CA ALA A 150 14.45 3.61 11.40
C ALA A 150 15.93 3.99 11.51
N MET A 151 16.47 4.75 10.54
CA MET A 151 17.86 5.25 10.62
C MET A 151 18.10 6.18 11.82
N VAL A 152 17.11 7.01 12.19
CA VAL A 152 17.22 7.89 13.37
C VAL A 152 17.27 7.10 14.69
N VAL A 153 16.67 5.90 14.72
CA VAL A 153 16.72 5.01 15.89
C VAL A 153 18.09 4.32 15.99
N ILE A 154 18.66 3.88 14.85
CA ILE A 154 19.96 3.19 14.81
C ILE A 154 21.13 4.13 15.10
N LEU A 155 21.06 5.40 14.66
CA LEU A 155 22.12 6.40 14.93
C LEU A 155 22.14 6.91 16.38
N LYS A 156 21.17 6.50 17.21
CA LYS A 156 21.07 6.86 18.64
C LYS A 156 21.33 5.69 19.59
N SER A 157 21.51 4.47 19.08
CA SER A 157 21.98 3.31 19.85
C SER A 157 23.50 3.20 19.75
#